data_AF-S7RTY5-F1
#
_entry.id   AF-S7RTY5-F1
#
_cell.length_a   1.000
_cell.length_b   1.000
_cell.length_c   1.000
_cell.angle_alpha   90.00
_cell.angle_beta   90.00
_cell.angle_gamma   90.00
#
_symmetry.space_group_name_H-M   'P 1'
#
loop_
_entity.id
_entity.type
_entity.pdbx_description
1 polymer ?
#
loop_
_entity_poly.entity_id
_entity_poly.type
_entity_poly.pdbx_seq_one_letter_code
_entity_poly.pdbx_strand_id
1 'polypeptide(L)'
;MDVNLLCNFMESLCGTLVLCRNYQNGNKHTLHGVTLPRNWLLTLMPTIADMQWKDTRYLREFSEAMVSMLDHIIFAGQRSRFIFEGRDFSNCGGQVKNAFIARICMCLLGYNVRDDKLRDQILRDIVSRKPNYVLPALCARYFEATTWEGLTRVLRGAFSTTREGIRLPDRLVQLHDVRHPAPSRSVLQNVQKLVYKNVDDICNLLLVTSGSSEPALLRPNAESFTPRASVPGIREGISEGPAAPADDAEEDLQDIPEEVAPDIVEEGLEANEDIGGEYTWANTITPERIRAVTIIQTAYRNVRRRQRMLDACLSTRTGRLWRACSDIAQSTDSMEKRYRSLFLGPFVHALLCLEVLYSYASLGKDGAKKRFKKAQHQELEETSEQMTHFRNLLRQVIDLQKELQPKSDFHRQSNASSLVARMSDIQRLVHEIRDQRQPLGVVENCDKRLDRALEREERRKQQPKREPLPQLVLDDESDLFNDVW
;
A
#
# COMPACT_ATOMS: atom_id res chain seq x y z
N MET A 1 3.76 -0.18 -20.78
CA MET A 1 3.16 0.04 -19.44
C MET A 1 3.98 -0.72 -18.42
N ASP A 2 4.29 -0.12 -17.27
CA ASP A 2 5.03 -0.83 -16.23
C ASP A 2 4.15 -1.93 -15.60
N VAL A 3 4.58 -3.19 -15.70
CA VAL A 3 3.81 -4.35 -15.23
C VAL A 3 3.68 -4.37 -13.71
N ASN A 4 4.69 -3.87 -12.98
CA ASN A 4 4.66 -3.82 -11.52
C ASN A 4 3.65 -2.80 -11.04
N LEU A 5 3.59 -1.63 -11.68
CA LEU A 5 2.58 -0.62 -11.39
C LEU A 5 1.16 -1.15 -11.66
N LEU A 6 0.97 -1.84 -12.79
CA LEU A 6 -0.32 -2.44 -13.14
C LEU A 6 -0.73 -3.51 -12.13
N CYS A 7 0.15 -4.44 -11.76
CA CYS A 7 -0.12 -5.45 -10.73
C CYS A 7 -0.53 -4.80 -9.40
N ASN A 8 0.24 -3.83 -8.91
CA ASN A 8 -0.07 -3.11 -7.67
C ASN A 8 -1.46 -2.45 -7.72
N PHE A 9 -1.81 -1.85 -8.87
CA PHE A 9 -3.12 -1.24 -9.07
C PHE A 9 -4.24 -2.30 -9.03
N MET A 10 -4.07 -3.40 -9.76
CA MET A 10 -5.07 -4.47 -9.80
C MET A 10 -5.24 -5.18 -8.46
N GLU A 11 -4.15 -5.41 -7.72
CA GLU A 11 -4.17 -5.94 -6.35
C GLU A 11 -4.97 -5.03 -5.40
N SER A 12 -4.68 -3.73 -5.42
CA SER A 12 -5.40 -2.73 -4.63
C SER A 12 -6.89 -2.67 -4.99
N LEU A 13 -7.21 -2.72 -6.29
CA LEU A 13 -8.58 -2.73 -6.79
C LEU A 13 -9.30 -4.02 -6.39
N CYS A 14 -8.66 -5.19 -6.50
CA CYS A 14 -9.21 -6.47 -6.07
C CYS A 14 -9.54 -6.46 -4.57
N GLY A 15 -8.59 -6.04 -3.73
CA GLY A 15 -8.81 -5.94 -2.29
C GLY A 15 -9.94 -4.98 -1.95
N THR A 16 -10.00 -3.83 -2.63
CA THR A 16 -11.09 -2.85 -2.48
C THR A 16 -12.43 -3.45 -2.86
N LEU A 17 -12.54 -4.11 -4.01
CA LEU A 17 -13.77 -4.74 -4.48
C LEU A 17 -14.26 -5.85 -3.52
N VAL A 18 -13.34 -6.65 -3.00
CA VAL A 18 -13.63 -7.67 -1.98
C VAL A 18 -14.20 -7.02 -0.72
N LEU A 19 -13.56 -5.97 -0.19
CA LEU A 19 -14.00 -5.28 1.01
C LEU A 19 -15.34 -4.57 0.78
N CYS A 20 -15.49 -3.80 -0.31
CA CYS A 20 -16.74 -3.14 -0.67
C CYS A 20 -17.90 -4.14 -0.72
N ARG A 21 -17.77 -5.21 -1.53
CA ARG A 21 -18.86 -6.17 -1.74
C ARG A 21 -19.23 -6.89 -0.44
N ASN A 22 -18.24 -7.32 0.36
CA ASN A 22 -18.55 -8.01 1.62
C ASN A 22 -19.13 -7.06 2.67
N TYR A 23 -18.65 -5.82 2.74
CA TYR A 23 -19.17 -4.82 3.68
C TYR A 23 -20.60 -4.37 3.33
N GLN A 24 -20.94 -4.36 2.03
CA GLN A 24 -22.28 -4.04 1.51
C GLN A 24 -23.25 -5.22 1.55
N ASN A 25 -22.74 -6.46 1.59
CA ASN A 25 -23.58 -7.64 1.58
C ASN A 25 -24.33 -7.79 2.91
N GLY A 26 -25.55 -7.24 2.93
CA GLY A 26 -26.53 -7.34 4.01
C GLY A 26 -26.49 -6.15 5.00
N ASN A 27 -27.53 -6.06 5.84
CA ASN A 27 -27.71 -4.98 6.83
C ASN A 27 -26.69 -4.99 7.99
N LYS A 28 -25.67 -5.86 7.95
CA LYS A 28 -24.82 -6.15 9.10
C LYS A 28 -23.48 -5.41 9.10
N HIS A 29 -23.13 -4.71 8.01
CA HIS A 29 -21.88 -3.94 7.85
C HIS A 29 -20.65 -4.66 8.43
N THR A 30 -20.51 -5.94 8.07
CA THR A 30 -19.52 -6.84 8.65
C THR A 30 -18.56 -7.33 7.58
N LEU A 31 -17.33 -7.62 7.99
CA LEU A 31 -16.30 -8.25 7.16
C LEU A 31 -16.08 -9.72 7.56
N HIS A 32 -17.06 -10.34 8.23
CA HIS A 32 -16.94 -11.72 8.68
C HIS A 32 -16.63 -12.66 7.50
N GLY A 33 -15.57 -13.46 7.64
CA GLY A 33 -15.12 -14.43 6.64
C GLY A 33 -14.20 -13.87 5.56
N VAL A 34 -14.06 -12.54 5.45
CA VAL A 34 -13.13 -11.92 4.50
C VAL A 34 -11.71 -12.36 4.82
N THR A 35 -11.01 -12.84 3.81
CA THR A 35 -9.69 -13.44 3.87
C THR A 35 -8.77 -12.80 2.85
N LEU A 36 -7.87 -11.94 3.30
CA LEU A 36 -6.98 -11.14 2.45
C LEU A 36 -5.55 -11.12 3.00
N PRO A 37 -4.55 -10.77 2.17
CA PRO A 37 -3.21 -10.47 2.66
C PRO A 37 -3.25 -9.39 3.75
N ARG A 38 -2.50 -9.58 4.83
CA ARG A 38 -2.44 -8.65 5.97
C ARG A 38 -2.06 -7.23 5.53
N ASN A 39 -1.11 -7.08 4.61
CA ASN A 39 -0.67 -5.79 4.10
C ASN A 39 -1.80 -5.07 3.33
N TRP A 40 -2.66 -5.80 2.63
CA TRP A 40 -3.83 -5.25 1.94
C TRP A 40 -4.83 -4.75 2.96
N LEU A 41 -5.13 -5.53 3.99
CA LEU A 41 -6.02 -5.09 5.07
C LEU A 41 -5.49 -3.81 5.72
N LEU A 42 -4.21 -3.76 6.11
CA LEU A 42 -3.62 -2.55 6.69
C LEU A 42 -3.73 -1.32 5.77
N THR A 43 -3.62 -1.52 4.45
CA THR A 43 -3.67 -0.43 3.47
C THR A 43 -5.08 0.03 3.17
N LEU A 44 -6.05 -0.90 3.12
CA LEU A 44 -7.40 -0.66 2.64
C LEU A 44 -8.42 -0.39 3.76
N MET A 45 -8.20 -0.91 4.97
CA MET A 45 -9.13 -0.69 6.09
C MET A 45 -9.38 0.81 6.40
N PRO A 46 -8.39 1.72 6.32
CA PRO A 46 -8.65 3.15 6.56
C PRO A 46 -9.66 3.79 5.58
N THR A 47 -9.93 3.18 4.43
CA THR A 47 -10.84 3.71 3.41
C THR A 47 -12.20 3.03 3.42
N ILE A 48 -12.48 2.12 4.36
CA ILE A 48 -13.71 1.31 4.35
C ILE A 48 -14.99 2.14 4.53
N ALA A 49 -14.95 3.21 5.32
CA ALA A 49 -16.11 4.10 5.50
C ALA A 49 -16.54 4.77 4.18
N ASP A 50 -15.59 5.02 3.28
CA ASP A 50 -15.85 5.57 1.94
C ASP A 50 -16.37 4.53 0.95
N MET A 51 -16.24 3.23 1.27
CA MET A 51 -16.57 2.11 0.39
C MET A 51 -18.06 1.73 0.42
N GLN A 52 -18.78 2.07 1.49
CA GLN A 52 -20.17 1.66 1.71
C GLN A 52 -21.12 2.05 0.55
N TRP A 53 -20.83 3.13 -0.17
CA TRP A 53 -21.67 3.64 -1.27
C TRP A 53 -21.10 3.35 -2.68
N LYS A 54 -20.09 2.49 -2.79
CA LYS A 54 -19.40 2.25 -4.07
C LYS A 54 -20.07 1.15 -4.87
N ASP A 55 -20.20 1.37 -6.17
CA ASP A 55 -20.74 0.37 -7.08
C ASP A 55 -19.73 -0.78 -7.29
N THR A 56 -20.18 -2.02 -7.10
CA THR A 56 -19.39 -3.25 -7.30
C THR A 56 -19.90 -4.11 -8.47
N ARG A 57 -20.80 -3.58 -9.32
CA ARG A 57 -21.38 -4.31 -10.46
C ARG A 57 -20.35 -4.77 -11.49
N TYR A 58 -19.23 -4.05 -11.64
CA TYR A 58 -18.19 -4.34 -12.65
C TYR A 58 -17.19 -5.44 -12.25
N LEU A 59 -17.59 -6.33 -11.35
CA LEU A 59 -16.73 -7.40 -10.84
C LEU A 59 -16.33 -8.42 -11.92
N ARG A 60 -17.24 -8.66 -12.87
CA ARG A 60 -17.00 -9.59 -13.97
C ARG A 60 -15.99 -9.02 -14.96
N GLU A 61 -16.18 -7.78 -15.36
CA GLU A 61 -15.29 -7.03 -16.24
C GLU A 61 -13.90 -6.88 -15.63
N PHE A 62 -13.83 -6.69 -14.31
CA PHE A 62 -12.56 -6.70 -13.58
C PHE A 62 -11.87 -8.07 -13.65
N SER A 63 -12.63 -9.17 -13.47
CA SER A 63 -12.11 -10.53 -13.62
C SER A 63 -11.59 -10.77 -15.03
N GLU A 64 -12.34 -10.38 -16.06
CA GLU A 64 -11.93 -10.50 -17.47
C GLU A 64 -10.67 -9.69 -17.78
N ALA A 65 -10.54 -8.48 -17.24
CA ALA A 65 -9.34 -7.67 -17.35
C ALA A 65 -8.11 -8.34 -16.69
N MET A 66 -8.30 -8.95 -15.53
CA MET A 66 -7.25 -9.70 -14.84
C MET A 66 -6.81 -10.95 -15.61
N VAL A 67 -7.76 -11.65 -16.23
CA VAL A 67 -7.50 -12.80 -17.10
C VAL A 67 -6.72 -12.36 -18.34
N SER A 68 -7.14 -11.29 -19.00
CA SER A 68 -6.40 -10.71 -20.13
C SER A 68 -4.98 -10.33 -19.72
N MET A 69 -4.80 -9.74 -18.55
CA MET A 69 -3.47 -9.42 -18.02
C MET A 69 -2.63 -10.69 -17.78
N LEU A 70 -3.22 -11.76 -17.23
CA LEU A 70 -2.56 -13.06 -17.06
C LEU A 70 -2.08 -13.60 -18.41
N ASP A 71 -2.89 -13.50 -19.46
CA ASP A 71 -2.50 -13.91 -20.83
C ASP A 71 -1.26 -13.17 -21.31
N HIS A 72 -1.23 -11.85 -21.13
CA HIS A 72 -0.09 -11.03 -21.54
C HIS A 72 1.18 -11.32 -20.70
N ILE A 73 1.04 -11.85 -19.49
CA ILE A 73 2.17 -12.24 -18.63
C ILE A 73 2.70 -13.62 -19.01
N ILE A 74 1.81 -14.61 -19.17
CA ILE A 74 2.17 -15.99 -19.53
C ILE A 74 2.72 -16.03 -20.96
N PHE A 75 2.00 -15.43 -21.90
CA PHE A 75 2.29 -15.45 -23.33
C PHE A 75 2.93 -14.13 -23.77
N ALA A 76 3.84 -13.59 -22.95
CA ALA A 76 4.62 -12.39 -23.22
C ALA A 76 5.55 -12.59 -24.45
N GLY A 77 4.95 -12.61 -25.65
CA GLY A 77 5.63 -12.55 -26.94
C GLY A 77 5.64 -11.12 -27.49
N GLN A 78 5.79 -10.97 -28.81
CA GLN A 78 5.92 -9.66 -29.48
C GLN A 78 4.73 -8.69 -29.26
N ARG A 79 3.60 -9.15 -28.72
CA ARG A 79 2.40 -8.32 -28.51
C ARG A 79 2.32 -7.67 -27.13
N SER A 80 3.04 -8.15 -26.12
CA SER A 80 2.97 -7.57 -24.77
C SER A 80 3.85 -6.32 -24.69
N ARG A 81 3.26 -5.12 -24.66
CA ARG A 81 3.98 -3.85 -24.44
C ARG A 81 4.27 -3.57 -22.96
N PHE A 82 4.48 -4.63 -22.19
CA PHE A 82 4.80 -4.54 -20.77
C PHE A 82 6.28 -4.30 -20.57
N ILE A 83 6.60 -3.46 -19.59
CA ILE A 83 7.96 -3.08 -19.24
C ILE A 83 8.16 -3.43 -17.76
N PHE A 84 9.32 -3.97 -17.43
CA PHE A 84 9.76 -4.21 -16.05
C PHE A 84 11.19 -3.67 -15.90
N GLU A 85 11.39 -2.73 -14.98
CA GLU A 85 12.70 -2.09 -14.74
C GLU A 85 13.34 -1.51 -16.03
N GLY A 86 12.51 -0.89 -16.88
CA GLY A 86 12.97 -0.31 -18.15
C GLY A 86 13.26 -1.33 -19.26
N ARG A 87 13.07 -2.63 -19.03
CA ARG A 87 13.25 -3.69 -20.01
C ARG A 87 11.90 -4.23 -20.49
N ASP A 88 11.84 -4.67 -21.74
CA ASP A 88 10.67 -5.37 -22.26
C ASP A 88 10.41 -6.64 -21.42
N PHE A 89 9.15 -6.81 -20.99
CA PHE A 89 8.74 -7.92 -20.14
C PHE A 89 8.88 -9.29 -20.83
N SER A 90 8.78 -9.33 -22.16
CA SER A 90 9.00 -10.56 -22.94
C SER A 90 10.40 -11.13 -22.71
N ASN A 91 11.40 -10.26 -22.52
CA ASN A 91 12.81 -10.58 -22.26
C ASN A 91 13.11 -10.91 -20.79
N CYS A 92 12.13 -10.78 -19.89
CA CYS A 92 12.33 -11.14 -18.48
C CYS A 92 12.38 -12.67 -18.30
N GLY A 93 13.30 -13.13 -17.43
CA GLY A 93 13.43 -14.54 -17.11
C GLY A 93 12.17 -15.12 -16.45
N GLY A 94 12.00 -16.43 -16.54
CA GLY A 94 10.82 -17.13 -16.04
C GLY A 94 10.49 -16.77 -14.58
N GLN A 95 11.49 -16.68 -13.70
CA GLN A 95 11.30 -16.32 -12.28
C GLN A 95 10.54 -15.00 -12.08
N VAL A 96 10.85 -13.97 -12.88
CA VAL A 96 10.16 -12.67 -12.83
C VAL A 96 8.70 -12.85 -13.26
N LYS A 97 8.46 -13.54 -14.39
CA LYS A 97 7.10 -13.83 -14.87
C LYS A 97 6.29 -14.59 -13.81
N ASN A 98 6.92 -15.58 -13.17
CA ASN A 98 6.29 -16.38 -12.11
C ASN A 98 5.95 -15.56 -10.86
N ALA A 99 6.81 -14.60 -10.48
CA ALA A 99 6.49 -13.68 -9.40
C ALA A 99 5.25 -12.84 -9.72
N PHE A 100 5.07 -12.44 -10.98
CA PHE A 100 3.85 -11.73 -11.42
C PHE A 100 2.63 -12.63 -11.54
N ILE A 101 2.78 -13.90 -11.95
CA ILE A 101 1.69 -14.88 -11.96
C ILE A 101 1.19 -15.13 -10.53
N ALA A 102 2.09 -15.31 -9.57
CA ALA A 102 1.74 -15.53 -8.16
C ALA A 102 0.99 -14.34 -7.52
N ARG A 103 1.14 -13.15 -8.10
CA ARG A 103 0.50 -11.91 -7.65
C ARG A 103 -0.93 -11.73 -8.20
N ILE A 104 -1.36 -12.60 -9.10
CA ILE A 104 -2.67 -12.48 -9.73
C ILE A 104 -3.74 -12.90 -8.72
N CYS A 105 -4.44 -11.88 -8.24
CA CYS A 105 -5.37 -11.95 -7.13
C CYS A 105 -6.78 -12.40 -7.49
N MET A 106 -7.01 -12.89 -8.71
CA MET A 106 -8.32 -13.42 -9.12
C MET A 106 -8.79 -14.56 -8.19
N CYS A 107 -7.87 -15.42 -7.77
CA CYS A 107 -8.20 -16.48 -6.82
C CYS A 107 -8.69 -15.89 -5.48
N LEU A 108 -8.08 -14.81 -4.99
CA LEU A 108 -8.55 -14.10 -3.78
C LEU A 108 -9.91 -13.46 -4.00
N LEU A 109 -10.18 -12.93 -5.20
CA LEU A 109 -11.49 -12.40 -5.53
C LEU A 109 -12.58 -13.47 -5.40
N GLY A 110 -12.45 -14.58 -6.13
CA GLY A 110 -13.42 -15.69 -6.06
C GLY A 110 -13.45 -16.37 -4.68
N TYR A 111 -12.35 -16.31 -3.92
CA TYR A 111 -12.29 -16.88 -2.57
C TYR A 111 -13.21 -16.10 -1.61
N ASN A 112 -13.27 -14.78 -1.77
CA ASN A 112 -14.05 -13.90 -0.91
C ASN A 112 -15.44 -13.59 -1.44
N VAL A 113 -15.69 -13.74 -2.74
CA VAL A 113 -17.00 -13.53 -3.34
C VAL A 113 -17.70 -14.89 -3.43
N ARG A 114 -18.83 -15.05 -2.72
CA ARG A 114 -19.65 -16.27 -2.72
C ARG A 114 -20.54 -16.34 -3.97
N ASP A 115 -19.91 -16.31 -5.14
CA ASP A 115 -20.57 -16.38 -6.44
C ASP A 115 -19.96 -17.54 -7.23
N ASP A 116 -20.70 -18.64 -7.34
CA ASP A 116 -20.20 -19.86 -7.95
C ASP A 116 -19.96 -19.70 -9.45
N LYS A 117 -20.74 -18.85 -10.14
CA LYS A 117 -20.51 -18.55 -11.56
C LYS A 117 -19.17 -17.84 -11.76
N LEU A 118 -18.83 -16.90 -10.88
CA LEU A 118 -17.53 -16.22 -10.91
C LEU A 118 -16.38 -17.18 -10.61
N ARG A 119 -16.55 -18.07 -9.62
CA ARG A 119 -15.53 -19.08 -9.26
C ARG A 119 -15.27 -20.07 -10.39
N ASP A 120 -16.32 -20.58 -11.00
CA ASP A 120 -16.22 -21.48 -12.15
C ASP A 120 -15.56 -20.79 -13.33
N GLN A 121 -15.87 -19.50 -13.55
CA GLN A 121 -15.22 -18.71 -14.58
C GLN A 121 -13.73 -18.54 -14.33
N ILE A 122 -13.33 -18.13 -13.11
CA ILE A 122 -11.91 -17.99 -12.73
C ILE A 122 -11.18 -19.33 -12.89
N LEU A 123 -11.78 -20.45 -12.45
CA LEU A 123 -11.18 -21.77 -12.57
C LEU A 123 -10.96 -22.14 -14.05
N ARG A 124 -12.01 -22.02 -14.88
CA ARG A 124 -11.90 -22.28 -16.33
C ARG A 124 -10.84 -21.38 -16.98
N ASP A 125 -10.80 -20.10 -16.60
CA ASP A 125 -9.88 -19.15 -17.19
C ASP A 125 -8.42 -19.46 -16.83
N ILE A 126 -8.13 -19.83 -15.58
CA ILE A 126 -6.77 -20.20 -15.18
C ILE A 126 -6.35 -21.51 -15.84
N VAL A 127 -7.18 -22.55 -15.76
CA VAL A 127 -6.83 -23.90 -16.24
C VAL A 127 -6.63 -23.95 -17.75
N SER A 128 -7.46 -23.23 -18.52
CA SER A 128 -7.37 -23.18 -19.99
C SER A 128 -6.09 -22.50 -20.50
N ARG A 129 -5.38 -21.76 -19.66
CA ARG A 129 -4.19 -20.98 -19.99
C ARG A 129 -2.88 -21.67 -19.62
N LYS A 130 -2.92 -22.99 -19.42
CA LYS A 130 -1.72 -23.78 -19.12
C LYS A 130 -0.66 -23.56 -20.21
N PRO A 131 0.50 -22.99 -19.89
CA PRO A 131 1.54 -22.78 -20.88
C PRO A 131 2.18 -24.10 -21.31
N ASN A 132 2.72 -24.12 -22.53
CA ASN A 132 3.46 -25.27 -23.08
C ASN A 132 4.90 -25.39 -22.54
N TYR A 133 5.30 -24.56 -21.58
CA TYR A 133 6.63 -24.60 -20.95
C TYR A 133 6.53 -25.02 -19.49
N VAL A 134 7.66 -25.48 -18.93
CA VAL A 134 7.73 -25.92 -17.54
C VAL A 134 7.58 -24.73 -16.59
N LEU A 135 6.46 -24.67 -15.88
CA LEU A 135 6.24 -23.72 -14.80
C LEU A 135 6.94 -24.20 -13.52
N PRO A 136 7.40 -23.30 -12.64
CA PRO A 136 7.80 -23.71 -11.30
C PRO A 136 6.62 -24.32 -10.55
N ALA A 137 6.93 -25.21 -9.61
CA ALA A 137 5.96 -25.96 -8.83
C ALA A 137 4.85 -25.08 -8.22
N LEU A 138 5.18 -23.87 -7.73
CA LEU A 138 4.17 -22.97 -7.16
C LEU A 138 3.12 -22.52 -8.17
N CYS A 139 3.54 -22.13 -9.39
CA CYS A 139 2.63 -21.69 -10.44
C CYS A 139 1.92 -22.88 -11.07
N ALA A 140 2.64 -23.97 -11.36
CA ALA A 140 2.10 -25.18 -11.98
C ALA A 140 0.84 -25.69 -11.27
N ARG A 141 0.86 -25.69 -9.94
CA ARG A 141 -0.27 -26.13 -9.10
C ARG A 141 -1.56 -25.31 -9.31
N TYR A 142 -1.48 -24.04 -9.70
CA TYR A 142 -2.67 -23.25 -10.04
C TYR A 142 -3.31 -23.74 -11.34
N PHE A 143 -2.51 -24.05 -12.36
CA PHE A 143 -2.98 -24.53 -13.66
C PHE A 143 -3.40 -26.00 -13.65
N GLU A 144 -2.91 -26.78 -12.69
CA GLU A 144 -3.25 -28.20 -12.50
C GLU A 144 -4.50 -28.41 -11.64
N ALA A 145 -5.01 -27.36 -10.99
CA ALA A 145 -6.21 -27.47 -10.17
C ALA A 145 -7.43 -27.79 -11.05
N THR A 146 -8.10 -28.90 -10.79
CA THR A 146 -9.33 -29.30 -11.52
C THR A 146 -10.60 -28.83 -10.84
N THR A 147 -10.52 -28.39 -9.59
CA THR A 147 -11.64 -27.94 -8.79
C THR A 147 -11.32 -26.61 -8.11
N TRP A 148 -12.37 -25.85 -7.78
CA TRP A 148 -12.22 -24.61 -7.02
C TRP A 148 -11.55 -24.86 -5.66
N GLU A 149 -11.90 -25.94 -4.98
CA GLU A 149 -11.26 -26.31 -3.71
C GLU A 149 -9.75 -26.55 -3.87
N GLY A 150 -9.34 -27.24 -4.95
CA GLY A 150 -7.94 -27.41 -5.31
C GLY A 150 -7.23 -26.07 -5.47
N LEU A 151 -7.85 -25.12 -6.18
CA LEU A 151 -7.32 -23.78 -6.36
C LEU A 151 -7.21 -23.02 -5.03
N THR A 152 -8.20 -23.11 -4.15
CA THR A 152 -8.15 -22.47 -2.82
C THR A 152 -7.06 -23.08 -1.93
N ARG A 153 -6.79 -24.38 -2.05
CA ARG A 153 -5.73 -25.07 -1.31
C ARG A 153 -4.36 -24.59 -1.76
N VAL A 154 -4.17 -24.40 -3.07
CA VAL A 154 -2.95 -23.83 -3.65
C VAL A 154 -2.78 -22.38 -3.21
N LEU A 155 -3.85 -21.58 -3.25
CA LEU A 155 -3.84 -20.20 -2.78
C LEU A 155 -3.39 -20.09 -1.33
N ARG A 156 -4.02 -20.84 -0.41
CA ARG A 156 -3.62 -20.84 1.01
C ARG A 156 -2.18 -21.32 1.20
N GLY A 157 -1.76 -22.33 0.43
CA GLY A 157 -0.41 -22.86 0.42
C GLY A 157 0.66 -21.85 -0.02
N ALA A 158 0.31 -20.92 -0.91
CA ALA A 158 1.25 -19.91 -1.41
C ALA A 158 1.61 -18.86 -0.35
N PHE A 159 0.70 -18.56 0.59
CA PHE A 159 0.94 -17.62 1.69
C PHE A 159 1.50 -18.29 2.95
N SER A 160 1.69 -19.61 2.91
CA SER A 160 2.30 -20.35 4.01
C SER A 160 3.77 -19.99 4.16
N THR A 161 4.14 -19.49 5.33
CA THR A 161 5.53 -19.60 5.79
C THR A 161 5.84 -21.09 5.93
N THR A 162 6.68 -21.66 5.07
CA THR A 162 7.85 -22.53 5.40
C THR A 162 8.22 -23.45 4.22
N ARG A 163 9.48 -23.36 3.72
CA ARG A 163 10.60 -24.33 3.89
C ARG A 163 11.76 -24.06 2.91
N GLU A 164 11.52 -23.33 1.81
CA GLU A 164 12.48 -23.16 0.70
C GLU A 164 13.03 -21.72 0.50
N GLY A 165 13.14 -20.93 1.58
CA GLY A 165 13.88 -19.65 1.54
C GLY A 165 13.18 -18.46 0.85
N ILE A 166 12.17 -18.68 -0.01
CA ILE A 166 11.37 -17.59 -0.60
C ILE A 166 10.18 -17.29 0.30
N ARG A 167 10.37 -16.37 1.25
CA ARG A 167 9.28 -15.85 2.08
C ARG A 167 8.50 -14.82 1.26
N LEU A 168 7.26 -15.14 0.85
CA LEU A 168 6.30 -14.07 0.63
C LEU A 168 6.17 -13.32 1.97
N PRO A 169 6.37 -11.99 1.99
CA PRO A 169 6.52 -11.26 3.23
C PRO A 169 5.22 -11.15 4.04
N ASP A 170 4.08 -11.54 3.44
CA ASP A 170 2.76 -11.25 3.97
C ASP A 170 1.93 -12.51 4.20
N ARG A 171 1.19 -12.52 5.32
CA ARG A 171 0.36 -13.65 5.76
C ARG A 171 -1.09 -13.42 5.33
N LEU A 172 -1.80 -14.50 5.03
CA LEU A 172 -3.24 -14.44 4.79
C LEU A 172 -3.99 -14.35 6.11
N VAL A 173 -4.85 -13.33 6.25
CA VAL A 173 -5.63 -13.07 7.46
C VAL A 173 -7.11 -13.23 7.13
N GLN A 174 -7.81 -14.07 7.89
CA GLN A 174 -9.26 -14.17 7.86
C GLN A 174 -9.86 -13.39 9.02
N LEU A 175 -10.72 -12.43 8.69
CA LEU A 175 -11.46 -11.60 9.61
C LEU A 175 -12.65 -12.39 10.17
N HIS A 176 -12.79 -12.42 11.49
CA HIS A 176 -13.87 -13.12 12.18
C HIS A 176 -14.58 -12.19 13.16
N ASP A 177 -15.81 -11.84 12.84
CA ASP A 177 -16.68 -11.06 13.72
C ASP A 177 -17.13 -11.93 14.90
N VAL A 178 -16.89 -11.47 16.13
CA VAL A 178 -17.22 -12.18 17.38
C VAL A 178 -18.70 -12.52 17.52
N ARG A 179 -19.58 -11.77 16.84
CA ARG A 179 -21.04 -11.97 16.90
C ARG A 179 -21.49 -13.21 16.16
N HIS A 180 -20.61 -13.79 15.33
CA HIS A 180 -20.89 -15.01 14.60
C HIS A 180 -20.33 -16.20 15.37
N PRO A 181 -21.06 -17.32 15.43
CA PRO A 181 -20.57 -18.51 16.10
C PRO A 181 -19.23 -18.93 15.49
N ALA A 182 -18.31 -19.35 16.36
CA ALA A 182 -17.05 -19.90 15.88
C ALA A 182 -17.37 -21.12 15.00
N PRO A 183 -16.89 -21.16 13.74
CA PRO A 183 -17.17 -22.29 12.88
C PRO A 183 -16.66 -23.57 13.53
N SER A 184 -17.49 -24.61 13.47
CA SER A 184 -17.19 -25.94 13.96
C SER A 184 -15.96 -26.48 13.22
N ARG A 185 -14.79 -26.42 13.85
CA ARG A 185 -13.60 -27.26 13.62
C ARG A 185 -12.74 -27.14 12.36
N SER A 186 -12.99 -26.32 11.35
CA SER A 186 -11.98 -26.16 10.28
C SER A 186 -10.97 -25.05 10.59
N VAL A 187 -9.87 -25.41 11.28
CA VAL A 187 -8.68 -24.56 11.30
C VAL A 187 -8.12 -24.54 9.88
N LEU A 188 -8.40 -23.46 9.15
CA LEU A 188 -7.83 -23.26 7.83
C LEU A 188 -6.32 -23.17 7.96
N GLN A 189 -5.61 -24.22 7.52
CA GLN A 189 -4.16 -24.24 7.54
C GLN A 189 -3.62 -23.02 6.80
N ASN A 190 -2.61 -22.37 7.40
CA ASN A 190 -1.90 -21.23 6.84
C ASN A 190 -2.73 -19.94 6.68
N VAL A 191 -3.86 -19.85 7.38
CA VAL A 191 -4.67 -18.63 7.46
C VAL A 191 -4.73 -18.18 8.91
N GLN A 192 -4.27 -16.96 9.18
CA GLN A 192 -4.37 -16.37 10.50
C GLN A 192 -5.78 -15.85 10.75
N LYS A 193 -6.46 -16.36 11.77
CA LYS A 193 -7.77 -15.85 12.17
C LYS A 193 -7.60 -14.59 13.03
N LEU A 194 -8.20 -13.48 12.62
CA LEU A 194 -8.26 -12.23 13.37
C LEU A 194 -9.68 -12.01 13.88
N VAL A 195 -9.88 -12.19 15.17
CA VAL A 195 -11.19 -12.00 15.81
C VAL A 195 -11.37 -10.52 16.15
N TYR A 196 -12.46 -9.91 15.69
CA TYR A 196 -12.77 -8.50 15.94
C TYR A 196 -14.20 -8.32 16.47
N LYS A 197 -14.42 -7.23 17.22
CA LYS A 197 -15.74 -6.84 17.73
C LYS A 197 -16.39 -5.81 16.83
N ASN A 198 -15.63 -4.74 16.52
CA ASN A 198 -16.03 -3.70 15.59
C ASN A 198 -15.07 -3.63 14.41
N VAL A 199 -15.56 -3.17 13.26
CA VAL A 199 -14.73 -3.04 12.04
C VAL A 199 -13.56 -2.06 12.26
N ASP A 200 -13.76 -1.04 13.08
CA ASP A 200 -12.73 -0.05 13.43
C ASP A 200 -11.56 -0.65 14.24
N ASP A 201 -11.80 -1.76 14.97
CA ASP A 201 -10.78 -2.41 15.79
C ASP A 201 -9.74 -3.16 14.92
N ILE A 202 -10.10 -3.52 13.68
CA ILE A 202 -9.31 -4.39 12.81
C ILE A 202 -7.91 -3.81 12.57
N CYS A 203 -7.79 -2.51 12.31
CA CYS A 203 -6.49 -1.86 12.09
C CYS A 203 -5.55 -2.02 13.30
N ASN A 204 -6.06 -1.76 14.50
CA ASN A 204 -5.28 -1.88 15.74
C ASN A 204 -4.87 -3.33 16.00
N LEU A 205 -5.79 -4.27 15.80
CA LEU A 205 -5.53 -5.70 15.97
C LEU A 205 -4.47 -6.21 14.97
N LEU A 206 -4.52 -5.76 13.71
CA LEU A 206 -3.50 -6.07 12.71
C LEU A 206 -2.12 -5.55 13.14
N LEU A 207 -2.03 -4.34 13.69
CA LEU A 207 -0.77 -3.73 14.15
C LEU A 207 -0.17 -4.44 15.37
N VAL A 208 -0.97 -4.79 16.37
CA VAL A 208 -0.52 -5.51 17.58
C VAL A 208 0.06 -6.88 17.22
N THR A 209 -0.61 -7.57 16.29
CA THR A 209 -0.20 -8.89 15.79
C THR A 209 1.15 -8.86 15.05
N SER A 210 1.62 -7.67 14.66
CA SER A 210 2.88 -7.49 13.92
C SER A 210 4.14 -7.67 14.77
N GLY A 211 4.05 -7.50 16.09
CA GLY A 211 5.19 -7.49 17.01
C GLY A 211 5.38 -8.79 17.80
N SER A 212 4.44 -9.72 17.71
CA SER A 212 4.38 -10.88 18.57
C SER A 212 4.53 -12.17 17.76
N SER A 213 5.75 -12.74 17.79
CA SER A 213 5.83 -14.13 18.21
C SER A 213 5.03 -14.18 19.51
N GLU A 214 3.96 -14.96 19.60
CA GLU A 214 3.21 -15.11 20.86
C GLU A 214 4.24 -15.21 22.00
N PRO A 215 4.32 -14.27 22.95
CA PRO A 215 4.84 -14.66 24.23
C PRO A 215 3.86 -15.74 24.67
N ALA A 216 4.33 -16.98 24.76
CA ALA A 216 3.62 -18.01 25.50
C ALA A 216 3.14 -17.31 26.76
N LEU A 217 1.81 -17.23 26.93
CA LEU A 217 1.20 -16.52 28.04
C LEU A 217 1.68 -17.26 29.29
N LEU A 218 2.79 -16.79 29.86
CA LEU A 218 3.41 -17.38 31.03
C LEU A 218 2.35 -17.25 32.12
N ARG A 219 1.68 -18.36 32.42
CA ARG A 219 0.79 -18.41 33.56
C ARG A 219 1.67 -18.05 34.77
N PRO A 220 1.34 -17.01 35.56
CA PRO A 220 2.11 -16.68 36.75
C PRO A 220 2.12 -17.84 37.78
N ASN A 221 1.25 -18.83 37.60
CA ASN A 221 1.18 -20.06 38.38
C ASN A 221 1.78 -21.29 37.67
N ALA A 222 2.65 -21.11 36.68
CA ALA A 222 3.35 -22.25 36.08
C ALA A 222 4.35 -22.81 37.10
N GLU A 223 4.13 -24.05 37.53
CA GLU A 223 5.05 -24.76 38.43
C GLU A 223 6.47 -24.75 37.87
N SER A 224 7.45 -24.56 38.75
CA SER A 224 8.86 -24.52 38.38
C SER A 224 9.24 -25.76 37.60
N PHE A 225 9.69 -25.56 36.35
CA PHE A 225 10.17 -26.64 35.49
C PHE A 225 11.35 -27.33 36.17
N THR A 226 11.13 -28.53 36.71
CA THR A 226 12.19 -29.43 37.16
C THR A 226 12.56 -30.31 35.97
N PRO A 227 13.79 -30.20 35.42
CA PRO A 227 14.23 -31.09 34.34
C PRO A 227 14.22 -32.52 34.88
N ARG A 228 13.25 -33.33 34.45
CA ARG A 228 13.27 -34.77 34.72
C ARG A 228 14.47 -35.35 33.98
N ALA A 229 15.49 -35.74 34.73
CA ALA A 229 16.59 -36.54 34.24
C ALA A 229 15.99 -37.80 33.58
N SER A 230 16.27 -37.96 32.30
CA SER A 230 15.90 -39.12 31.49
C SER A 230 16.57 -40.37 32.06
N VAL A 231 15.80 -41.22 32.73
CA VAL A 231 16.19 -42.59 33.08
C VAL A 231 16.04 -43.46 31.83
N PRO A 232 17.09 -44.13 31.36
CA PRO A 232 17.00 -45.05 30.24
C PRO A 232 16.56 -46.44 30.71
N GLY A 233 15.53 -46.97 30.05
CA GLY A 233 15.27 -48.41 29.92
C GLY A 233 14.19 -48.97 30.84
N ILE A 234 13.09 -49.46 30.23
CA ILE A 234 12.62 -50.86 30.27
C ILE A 234 11.49 -50.99 29.22
N ARG A 235 11.66 -51.97 28.34
CA ARG A 235 10.68 -52.48 27.36
C ARG A 235 9.89 -53.62 28.02
N GLU A 236 8.75 -53.97 27.40
CA GLU A 236 7.79 -55.06 27.71
C GLU A 236 6.61 -54.62 28.60
N GLY A 237 5.35 -54.96 28.31
CA GLY A 237 4.80 -55.92 27.36
C GLY A 237 3.28 -55.76 27.15
N ILE A 238 2.80 -56.67 26.32
CA ILE A 238 1.47 -56.85 25.71
C ILE A 238 0.34 -57.02 26.74
N SER A 239 -0.87 -56.53 26.42
CA SER A 239 -2.12 -57.14 26.92
C SER A 239 -3.30 -56.86 25.97
N GLU A 240 -3.93 -57.95 25.53
CA GLU A 240 -5.10 -58.04 24.65
C GLU A 240 -6.43 -58.12 25.44
N GLY A 241 -7.46 -57.47 24.89
CA GLY A 241 -8.89 -57.91 24.88
C GLY A 241 -9.78 -57.65 26.11
N PRO A 242 -11.13 -57.75 26.01
CA PRO A 242 -11.98 -58.04 24.83
C PRO A 242 -13.16 -57.05 24.64
N ALA A 243 -14.08 -57.43 23.73
CA ALA A 243 -15.07 -56.63 23.01
C ALA A 243 -16.51 -56.57 23.60
N ALA A 244 -17.26 -55.58 23.08
CA ALA A 244 -18.72 -55.51 22.80
C ALA A 244 -19.72 -55.38 23.98
N PRO A 245 -20.99 -54.90 23.77
CA PRO A 245 -21.69 -54.62 22.50
C PRO A 245 -22.38 -53.23 22.39
N ALA A 246 -23.06 -53.07 21.26
CA ALA A 246 -23.88 -51.97 20.79
C ALA A 246 -25.10 -51.67 21.66
N ASP A 247 -25.61 -50.43 21.56
CA ASP A 247 -27.05 -50.21 21.64
C ASP A 247 -27.46 -49.06 20.71
N ASP A 248 -28.51 -49.35 19.94
CA ASP A 248 -29.17 -48.51 18.97
C ASP A 248 -30.07 -47.49 19.68
N ALA A 249 -30.12 -46.26 19.16
CA ALA A 249 -31.26 -45.37 19.39
C ALA A 249 -31.45 -44.51 18.14
N GLU A 250 -32.31 -45.01 17.26
CA GLU A 250 -33.06 -44.21 16.30
C GLU A 250 -33.94 -43.22 17.06
N GLU A 251 -33.82 -41.94 16.75
CA GLU A 251 -34.95 -41.01 16.79
C GLU A 251 -34.99 -40.24 15.47
N ASP A 252 -35.75 -40.83 14.55
CA ASP A 252 -36.66 -40.15 13.63
C ASP A 252 -37.39 -39.02 14.37
N LEU A 253 -37.54 -37.84 13.73
CA LEU A 253 -38.67 -36.91 13.89
C LEU A 253 -38.43 -35.64 13.04
N GLN A 254 -39.16 -35.62 11.92
CA GLN A 254 -39.96 -34.51 11.41
C GLN A 254 -39.28 -33.35 10.65
N ASP A 255 -39.39 -33.47 9.32
CA ASP A 255 -39.68 -32.37 8.40
C ASP A 255 -40.82 -31.47 8.91
N ILE A 256 -40.55 -30.16 9.06
CA ILE A 256 -41.55 -29.10 9.04
C ILE A 256 -40.99 -27.90 8.23
N PRO A 257 -41.80 -27.24 7.39
CA PRO A 257 -41.34 -26.50 6.22
C PRO A 257 -40.68 -25.15 6.51
N GLU A 258 -39.74 -24.80 5.64
CA GLU A 258 -39.16 -23.47 5.50
C GLU A 258 -40.25 -22.47 5.06
N GLU A 259 -40.77 -21.73 6.04
CA GLU A 259 -41.76 -20.67 5.84
C GLU A 259 -41.09 -19.49 5.11
N VAL A 260 -41.34 -19.43 3.80
CA VAL A 260 -41.01 -18.29 2.94
C VAL A 260 -41.93 -17.13 3.34
N ALA A 261 -41.40 -16.18 4.11
CA ALA A 261 -42.00 -14.87 4.29
C ALA A 261 -41.57 -13.95 3.13
N PRO A 262 -42.48 -13.45 2.29
CA PRO A 262 -42.22 -12.30 1.44
C PRO A 262 -42.46 -11.03 2.24
N ASP A 263 -41.40 -10.31 2.62
CA ASP A 263 -41.50 -8.93 3.07
C ASP A 263 -41.91 -8.04 1.88
N ILE A 264 -43.22 -7.91 1.69
CA ILE A 264 -43.83 -6.81 0.95
C ILE A 264 -43.90 -5.64 1.93
N VAL A 265 -42.91 -4.75 1.86
CA VAL A 265 -42.99 -3.45 2.53
C VAL A 265 -43.81 -2.52 1.64
N GLU A 266 -45.12 -2.54 1.86
CA GLU A 266 -46.03 -1.49 1.43
C GLU A 266 -45.88 -0.32 2.41
N GLU A 267 -44.95 0.59 2.13
CA GLU A 267 -44.81 1.82 2.93
C GLU A 267 -45.82 2.85 2.41
N GLY A 268 -46.87 3.04 3.20
CA GLY A 268 -47.96 3.97 2.98
C GLY A 268 -47.47 5.40 2.81
N LEU A 269 -47.79 5.98 1.65
CA LEU A 269 -47.85 7.41 1.43
C LEU A 269 -49.02 7.97 2.25
N GLU A 270 -48.74 8.39 3.48
CA GLU A 270 -49.64 9.31 4.19
C GLU A 270 -49.57 10.68 3.50
N ALA A 271 -50.60 10.94 2.72
CA ALA A 271 -50.89 12.21 2.10
C ALA A 271 -51.17 13.26 3.20
N ASN A 272 -50.16 14.07 3.53
CA ASN A 272 -50.40 15.40 4.09
C ASN A 272 -50.77 16.33 2.93
N GLU A 273 -52.04 16.31 2.56
CA GLU A 273 -52.70 17.42 1.89
C GLU A 273 -52.88 18.53 2.93
N ASP A 274 -52.04 19.57 2.90
CA ASP A 274 -52.42 20.98 3.12
C ASP A 274 -51.18 21.87 3.29
N ILE A 275 -50.47 22.16 2.19
CA ILE A 275 -49.76 23.44 2.02
C ILE A 275 -49.95 23.85 0.55
N GLY A 276 -51.08 24.50 0.29
CA GLY A 276 -51.35 25.25 -0.95
C GLY A 276 -50.41 26.45 -1.06
N GLY A 277 -49.21 26.20 -1.58
CA GLY A 277 -48.24 27.21 -1.98
C GLY A 277 -47.56 26.75 -3.25
N GLU A 278 -48.19 27.06 -4.38
CA GLU A 278 -47.77 26.77 -5.75
C GLU A 278 -46.38 27.40 -6.05
N TYR A 279 -45.30 26.76 -5.57
CA TYR A 279 -43.94 27.10 -5.93
C TYR A 279 -43.62 26.50 -7.30
N THR A 280 -43.93 27.27 -8.34
CA THR A 280 -43.53 27.10 -9.74
C THR A 280 -42.01 27.21 -9.94
N TRP A 281 -41.19 26.49 -9.18
CA TRP A 281 -39.74 26.38 -9.41
C TRP A 281 -39.41 25.36 -10.52
N ALA A 282 -40.32 24.43 -10.82
CA ALA A 282 -40.04 23.30 -11.69
C ALA A 282 -39.95 23.61 -13.19
N ASN A 283 -40.41 24.78 -13.66
CA ASN A 283 -40.68 24.97 -15.09
C ASN A 283 -39.68 25.80 -15.89
N THR A 284 -38.48 26.10 -15.40
CA THR A 284 -37.39 26.52 -16.31
C THR A 284 -36.02 26.22 -15.70
N ILE A 285 -35.67 24.93 -15.66
CA ILE A 285 -34.26 24.54 -15.65
C ILE A 285 -33.70 24.92 -17.02
N THR A 286 -33.25 26.16 -17.17
CA THR A 286 -32.62 26.62 -18.40
C THR A 286 -31.29 25.89 -18.61
N PRO A 287 -30.88 25.64 -19.87
CA PRO A 287 -29.59 25.02 -20.18
C PRO A 287 -28.41 25.79 -19.56
N GLU A 288 -28.56 27.10 -19.36
CA GLU A 288 -27.60 27.96 -18.68
C GLU A 288 -27.44 27.61 -17.19
N ARG A 289 -28.53 27.30 -16.48
CA ARG A 289 -28.48 26.84 -15.09
C ARG A 289 -27.81 25.48 -14.97
N ILE A 290 -28.11 24.54 -15.87
CA ILE A 290 -27.44 23.23 -15.92
C ILE A 290 -25.93 23.43 -16.15
N ARG A 291 -25.54 24.31 -17.07
CA ARG A 291 -24.14 24.64 -17.34
C ARG A 291 -23.45 25.25 -16.11
N ALA A 292 -24.09 26.21 -15.45
CA ALA A 292 -23.57 26.84 -14.24
C ALA A 292 -23.39 25.82 -13.09
N VAL A 293 -24.38 24.97 -12.83
CA VAL A 293 -24.30 23.89 -11.84
C VAL A 293 -23.16 22.93 -12.17
N THR A 294 -22.99 22.57 -13.45
CA THR A 294 -21.91 21.67 -13.88
C THR A 294 -20.54 22.30 -13.66
N ILE A 295 -20.37 23.59 -13.93
CA ILE A 295 -19.13 24.34 -13.66
C ILE A 295 -18.82 24.34 -12.16
N ILE A 296 -19.82 24.66 -11.33
CA ILE A 296 -19.66 24.71 -9.87
C ILE A 296 -19.34 23.32 -9.31
N GLN A 297 -20.07 22.28 -9.72
CA GLN A 297 -19.80 20.90 -9.30
C GLN A 297 -18.41 20.43 -9.72
N THR A 298 -17.98 20.76 -10.95
CA THR A 298 -16.65 20.40 -11.45
C THR A 298 -15.56 21.14 -10.68
N ALA A 299 -15.73 22.43 -10.44
CA ALA A 299 -14.81 23.22 -9.61
C ALA A 299 -14.73 22.67 -8.19
N TYR A 300 -15.86 22.39 -7.54
CA TYR A 300 -15.92 21.80 -6.20
C TYR A 300 -15.25 20.42 -6.14
N ARG A 301 -15.53 19.52 -7.09
CA ARG A 301 -14.89 18.20 -7.17
C ARG A 301 -13.38 18.33 -7.36
N ASN A 302 -12.92 19.27 -8.18
CA ASN A 302 -11.49 19.54 -8.39
C ASN A 302 -10.82 20.10 -7.13
N VAL A 303 -11.46 21.05 -6.44
CA VAL A 303 -10.98 21.58 -5.15
C VAL A 303 -10.93 20.48 -4.11
N ARG A 304 -11.99 19.67 -3.97
CA ARG A 304 -12.03 18.54 -3.02
C ARG A 304 -11.01 17.45 -3.34
N ARG A 305 -10.76 17.16 -4.62
CA ARG A 305 -9.70 16.24 -5.05
C ARG A 305 -8.32 16.79 -4.72
N ARG A 306 -8.06 18.08 -4.99
CA ARG A 306 -6.82 18.76 -4.60
C ARG A 306 -6.66 18.75 -3.08
N GLN A 307 -7.72 19.01 -2.33
CA GLN A 307 -7.70 18.98 -0.87
C GLN A 307 -7.36 17.58 -0.35
N ARG A 308 -8.01 16.52 -0.84
CA ARG A 308 -7.66 15.13 -0.49
C ARG A 308 -6.23 14.77 -0.86
N MET A 309 -5.76 15.22 -2.02
CA MET A 309 -4.36 15.02 -2.43
C MET A 309 -3.39 15.78 -1.54
N LEU A 310 -3.74 16.99 -1.11
CA LEU A 310 -2.98 17.75 -0.13
C LEU A 310 -3.00 17.06 1.23
N ASP A 311 -4.16 16.65 1.75
CA ASP A 311 -4.28 15.95 3.03
C ASP A 311 -3.50 14.61 3.01
N ALA A 312 -3.60 13.86 1.92
CA ALA A 312 -2.80 12.65 1.70
C ALA A 312 -1.30 12.95 1.52
N CYS A 313 -0.93 14.10 0.94
CA CYS A 313 0.46 14.54 0.86
C CYS A 313 0.97 14.95 2.25
N LEU A 314 0.15 15.62 3.05
CA LEU A 314 0.43 16.10 4.40
C LEU A 314 0.56 14.95 5.42
N SER A 315 -0.04 13.80 5.16
CA SER A 315 0.19 12.58 5.94
C SER A 315 1.53 11.91 5.62
N THR A 316 2.16 12.23 4.48
CA THR A 316 3.52 11.79 4.17
C THR A 316 4.56 12.55 5.00
N ARG A 317 5.75 11.96 5.20
CA ARG A 317 6.89 12.63 5.87
C ARG A 317 7.23 13.96 5.20
N THR A 318 7.26 13.99 3.86
CA THR A 318 7.55 15.19 3.07
C THR A 318 6.52 16.29 3.30
N GLY A 319 5.23 15.95 3.37
CA GLY A 319 4.18 16.95 3.60
C GLY A 319 4.23 17.55 4.99
N ARG A 320 4.60 16.77 6.03
CA ARG A 320 4.82 17.33 7.38
C ARG A 320 5.98 18.32 7.41
N LEU A 321 7.11 17.97 6.79
CA LEU A 321 8.27 18.86 6.67
C LEU A 321 7.94 20.12 5.87
N TRP A 322 7.24 19.97 4.74
CA TRP A 322 6.78 21.11 3.94
C TRP A 322 5.88 22.05 4.73
N ARG A 323 4.91 21.50 5.48
CA ARG A 323 4.04 22.29 6.36
C ARG A 323 4.84 23.06 7.40
N ALA A 324 5.77 22.40 8.09
CA ALA A 324 6.61 23.04 9.09
C ALA A 324 7.44 24.21 8.48
N CYS A 325 8.00 24.04 7.29
CA CYS A 325 8.69 25.13 6.58
C CYS A 325 7.71 26.23 6.11
N SER A 326 6.53 25.86 5.62
CA SER A 326 5.50 26.79 5.15
C SER A 326 5.01 27.71 6.27
N ASP A 327 4.74 27.15 7.45
CA ASP A 327 4.27 27.91 8.62
C ASP A 327 5.30 29.00 9.01
N ILE A 328 6.59 28.68 8.95
CA ILE A 328 7.69 29.59 9.28
C ILE A 328 7.90 30.65 8.20
N ALA A 329 7.77 30.25 6.93
CA ALA A 329 7.85 31.20 5.82
C ALA A 329 6.64 32.15 5.77
N GLN A 330 5.52 31.78 6.39
CA GLN A 330 4.34 32.64 6.54
C GLN A 330 4.46 33.56 7.75
N SER A 331 5.04 33.09 8.86
CA SER A 331 5.24 33.92 10.06
C SER A 331 6.37 34.95 9.91
N THR A 332 7.27 34.75 8.95
CA THR A 332 8.46 35.60 8.75
C THR A 332 8.27 36.51 7.54
N ASP A 333 7.77 37.72 7.78
CA ASP A 333 7.46 38.68 6.70
C ASP A 333 8.72 39.20 5.97
N SER A 334 9.90 39.07 6.61
CA SER A 334 11.20 39.56 6.12
C SER A 334 12.00 38.57 5.26
N MET A 335 11.44 37.40 4.93
CA MET A 335 12.20 36.37 4.20
C MET A 335 12.40 36.75 2.72
N GLU A 336 13.65 36.79 2.28
CA GLU A 336 14.00 37.08 0.88
C GLU A 336 13.29 36.09 -0.08
N LYS A 337 12.71 36.59 -1.19
CA LYS A 337 11.97 35.76 -2.16
C LYS A 337 12.76 34.54 -2.64
N ARG A 338 14.07 34.73 -2.89
CA ARG A 338 14.96 33.66 -3.33
C ARG A 338 15.15 32.61 -2.24
N TYR A 339 15.44 33.05 -1.01
CA TYR A 339 15.54 32.18 0.15
C TYR A 339 14.27 31.37 0.35
N ARG A 340 13.11 32.03 0.33
CA ARG A 340 11.79 31.40 0.47
C ARG A 340 11.55 30.30 -0.56
N SER A 341 11.93 30.54 -1.82
CA SER A 341 11.83 29.52 -2.89
C SER A 341 12.72 28.30 -2.61
N LEU A 342 13.92 28.49 -2.05
CA LEU A 342 14.81 27.39 -1.68
C LEU A 342 14.28 26.64 -0.45
N PHE A 343 13.85 27.39 0.57
CA PHE A 343 13.36 26.90 1.84
C PHE A 343 12.07 26.07 1.72
N LEU A 344 11.15 26.45 0.81
CA LEU A 344 9.90 25.72 0.59
C LEU A 344 9.98 24.62 -0.49
N GLY A 345 11.11 24.51 -1.20
CA GLY A 345 11.30 23.55 -2.29
C GLY A 345 12.46 22.60 -2.01
N PRO A 346 13.67 22.84 -2.55
CA PRO A 346 14.86 22.00 -2.36
C PRO A 346 15.14 21.62 -0.91
N PHE A 347 15.00 22.58 0.01
CA PHE A 347 15.31 22.36 1.42
C PHE A 347 14.41 21.32 2.09
N VAL A 348 13.12 21.25 1.73
CA VAL A 348 12.20 20.22 2.24
C VAL A 348 12.68 18.82 1.85
N HIS A 349 13.23 18.68 0.64
CA HIS A 349 13.84 17.43 0.21
C HIS A 349 15.15 17.14 0.97
N ALA A 350 15.96 18.15 1.23
CA ALA A 350 17.18 18.01 2.03
C ALA A 350 16.89 17.54 3.47
N LEU A 351 15.83 18.05 4.11
CA LEU A 351 15.37 17.58 5.43
C LEU A 351 14.90 16.12 5.39
N LEU A 352 14.18 15.73 4.34
CA LEU A 352 13.80 14.34 4.14
C LEU A 352 15.03 13.43 3.99
N CYS A 353 16.05 13.87 3.24
CA CYS A 353 17.33 13.16 3.14
C CYS A 353 17.94 12.97 4.54
N LEU A 354 17.97 14.00 5.37
CA LEU A 354 18.48 13.90 6.74
C LEU A 354 17.71 12.90 7.61
N GLU A 355 16.37 12.83 7.53
CA GLU A 355 15.57 11.81 8.25
C GLU A 355 15.92 10.38 7.81
N VAL A 356 16.15 10.19 6.50
CA VAL A 356 16.53 8.90 5.93
C VAL A 356 17.95 8.53 6.34
N LEU A 357 18.90 9.48 6.26
CA LEU A 357 20.29 9.31 6.70
C LEU A 357 20.38 8.98 8.19
N TYR A 358 19.56 9.63 9.03
CA TYR A 358 19.49 9.33 10.46
C TYR A 358 19.06 7.88 10.70
N SER A 359 17.97 7.46 10.04
CA SER A 359 17.43 6.11 10.15
C SER A 359 18.46 5.07 9.69
N TYR A 360 19.13 5.35 8.56
CA TYR A 360 20.20 4.52 8.02
C TYR A 360 21.38 4.41 9.00
N ALA A 361 21.92 5.53 9.48
CA ALA A 361 23.07 5.54 10.39
C ALA A 361 22.78 4.87 11.73
N SER A 362 21.57 5.06 12.28
CA SER A 362 21.13 4.38 13.51
C SER A 362 21.01 2.87 13.34
N LEU A 363 20.36 2.41 12.27
CA LEU A 363 20.22 0.98 11.97
C LEU A 363 21.57 0.33 11.67
N GLY A 364 22.44 1.01 10.92
CA GLY A 364 23.81 0.59 10.65
C GLY A 364 24.64 0.46 11.92
N LYS A 365 24.57 1.46 12.81
CA LYS A 365 25.21 1.42 14.14
C LYS A 365 24.73 0.22 14.97
N ASP A 366 23.42 -0.03 15.02
CA ASP A 366 22.87 -1.15 15.79
C ASP A 366 23.27 -2.50 15.18
N GLY A 367 23.33 -2.59 13.84
CA GLY A 367 23.85 -3.74 13.11
C GLY A 367 25.32 -4.00 13.42
N ALA A 368 26.17 -2.98 13.30
CA ALA A 368 27.59 -3.04 13.62
C ALA A 368 27.82 -3.42 15.08
N LYS A 369 27.06 -2.84 16.02
CA LYS A 369 27.11 -3.20 17.45
C LYS A 369 26.75 -4.67 17.69
N LYS A 370 25.75 -5.20 16.99
CA LYS A 370 25.38 -6.63 17.08
C LYS A 370 26.47 -7.55 16.51
N ARG A 371 27.13 -7.15 15.42
CA ARG A 371 28.25 -7.89 14.81
C ARG A 371 29.49 -7.85 15.70
N PHE A 372 29.85 -6.68 16.21
CA PHE A 372 30.97 -6.48 17.13
C PHE A 372 30.89 -7.40 18.37
N LYS A 373 29.68 -7.61 18.92
CA LYS A 373 29.47 -8.54 20.04
C LYS A 373 29.71 -10.03 19.70
N LYS A 374 29.70 -10.40 18.42
CA LYS A 374 29.82 -11.78 17.94
C LYS A 374 31.15 -12.05 17.23
N ALA A 375 31.81 -11.00 16.76
CA ALA A 375 33.04 -11.06 15.99
C ALA A 375 34.21 -11.65 16.79
N GLN A 376 35.10 -12.36 16.11
CA GLN A 376 36.34 -12.90 16.66
C GLN A 376 37.54 -12.43 15.84
N HIS A 377 38.68 -12.20 16.50
CA HIS A 377 39.95 -11.84 15.87
C HIS A 377 39.84 -10.64 14.91
N GLN A 378 40.22 -10.81 13.63
CA GLN A 378 40.27 -9.76 12.61
C GLN A 378 38.91 -9.08 12.36
N GLU A 379 37.80 -9.80 12.57
CA GLU A 379 36.46 -9.22 12.42
C GLU A 379 36.16 -8.14 13.48
N LEU A 380 36.88 -8.12 14.61
CA LEU A 380 36.70 -7.09 15.65
C LEU A 380 37.19 -5.73 15.18
N GLU A 381 38.30 -5.68 14.45
CA GLU A 381 38.84 -4.43 13.91
C GLU A 381 37.88 -3.86 12.86
N GLU A 382 37.47 -4.68 11.88
CA GLU A 382 36.52 -4.27 10.84
C GLU A 382 35.18 -3.82 11.42
N THR A 383 34.61 -4.55 12.38
CA THR A 383 33.33 -4.18 12.99
C THR A 383 33.45 -2.97 13.92
N SER A 384 34.61 -2.74 14.53
CA SER A 384 34.92 -1.54 15.32
C SER A 384 35.03 -0.29 14.43
N GLU A 385 35.71 -0.42 13.28
CA GLU A 385 35.81 0.64 12.27
C GLU A 385 34.43 0.99 11.71
N GLN A 386 33.62 0.00 11.32
CA GLN A 386 32.24 0.21 10.88
C GLN A 386 31.40 0.91 11.96
N MET A 387 31.52 0.50 13.22
CA MET A 387 30.80 1.13 14.33
C MET A 387 31.24 2.59 14.53
N THR A 388 32.54 2.88 14.40
CA THR A 388 33.09 4.23 14.49
C THR A 388 32.62 5.10 13.33
N HIS A 389 32.60 4.56 12.12
CA HIS A 389 32.06 5.22 10.93
C HIS A 389 30.59 5.60 11.12
N PHE A 390 29.71 4.65 11.49
CA PHE A 390 28.29 4.96 11.72
C PHE A 390 28.07 5.95 12.88
N ARG A 391 28.92 5.92 13.91
CA ARG A 391 28.86 6.91 15.00
C ARG A 391 29.19 8.32 14.49
N ASN A 392 30.22 8.45 13.65
CA ASN A 392 30.61 9.73 13.06
C ASN A 392 29.54 10.25 12.09
N LEU A 393 29.00 9.38 11.24
CA LEU A 393 27.90 9.73 10.32
C LEU A 393 26.66 10.19 11.11
N LEU A 394 26.25 9.44 12.13
CA LEU A 394 25.10 9.79 12.96
C LEU A 394 25.29 11.14 13.66
N ARG A 395 26.50 11.44 14.15
CA ARG A 395 26.83 12.75 14.72
C ARG A 395 26.66 13.86 13.70
N GLN A 396 27.26 13.73 12.51
CA GLN A 396 27.15 14.72 11.44
C GLN A 396 25.69 14.97 11.04
N VAL A 397 24.89 13.91 10.90
CA VAL A 397 23.46 14.02 10.59
C VAL A 397 22.69 14.74 11.70
N ILE A 398 22.95 14.43 12.97
CA ILE A 398 22.30 15.10 14.11
C ILE A 398 22.69 16.58 14.17
N ASP A 399 23.95 16.91 13.93
CA ASP A 399 24.43 18.30 13.96
C ASP A 399 23.78 19.12 12.83
N LEU A 400 23.76 18.57 11.60
CA LEU A 400 23.04 19.18 10.48
C LEU A 400 21.54 19.29 10.73
N GLN A 401 20.91 18.26 11.31
CA GLN A 401 19.50 18.32 11.68
C GLN A 401 19.23 19.44 12.68
N LYS A 402 20.08 19.62 13.70
CA LYS A 402 19.92 20.66 14.72
C LYS A 402 20.11 22.07 14.15
N GLU A 403 21.06 22.24 13.24
CA GLU A 403 21.33 23.52 12.59
C GLU A 403 20.23 23.88 11.57
N LEU A 404 19.72 22.89 10.83
CA LEU A 404 18.74 23.07 9.75
C LEU A 404 17.30 22.77 10.18
N GLN A 405 17.00 22.71 11.47
CA GLN A 405 15.59 22.59 11.89
C GLN A 405 14.83 23.78 11.32
N PRO A 406 13.60 23.64 10.81
CA PRO A 406 12.87 24.77 10.26
C PRO A 406 12.81 25.98 11.22
N LYS A 407 12.73 25.72 12.54
CA LYS A 407 12.68 26.71 13.62
C LYS A 407 14.05 27.18 14.14
N SER A 408 15.16 26.75 13.55
CA SER A 408 16.49 27.10 14.02
C SER A 408 16.81 28.57 13.72
N ASP A 409 17.73 29.13 14.52
CA ASP A 409 18.17 30.51 14.35
C ASP A 409 18.93 30.74 13.03
N PHE A 410 19.40 29.67 12.39
CA PHE A 410 20.01 29.69 11.07
C PHE A 410 19.11 30.38 10.02
N HIS A 411 17.79 30.20 10.13
CA HIS A 411 16.84 30.75 9.16
C HIS A 411 16.52 32.24 9.39
N ARG A 412 16.88 32.82 10.55
CA ARG A 412 16.61 34.23 10.88
C ARG A 412 17.28 35.21 9.90
N GLN A 413 18.48 34.88 9.43
CA GLN A 413 19.24 35.73 8.53
C GLN A 413 18.82 35.58 7.06
N SER A 414 17.99 34.58 6.72
CA SER A 414 17.53 34.31 5.34
C SER A 414 18.65 34.27 4.28
N ASN A 415 19.86 33.81 4.64
CA ASN A 415 21.00 33.78 3.71
C ASN A 415 20.93 32.56 2.77
N ALA A 416 20.57 32.81 1.50
CA ALA A 416 20.38 31.77 0.49
C ALA A 416 21.66 30.98 0.20
N SER A 417 22.82 31.65 0.17
CA SER A 417 24.10 31.01 -0.11
C SER A 417 24.49 30.05 1.01
N SER A 418 24.29 30.45 2.28
CA SER A 418 24.54 29.58 3.43
C SER A 418 23.62 28.36 3.42
N LEU A 419 22.34 28.53 3.06
CA LEU A 419 21.39 27.42 2.96
C LEU A 419 21.82 26.41 1.88
N VAL A 420 22.25 26.89 0.72
CA VAL A 420 22.77 26.03 -0.36
C VAL A 420 24.01 25.27 0.09
N ALA A 421 24.96 25.94 0.74
CA ALA A 421 26.16 25.29 1.26
C ALA A 421 25.83 24.13 2.21
N ARG A 422 24.86 24.32 3.11
CA ARG A 422 24.40 23.25 4.02
C ARG A 422 23.65 22.13 3.31
N MET A 423 22.89 22.42 2.27
CA MET A 423 22.29 21.37 1.44
C MET A 423 23.35 20.55 0.68
N SER A 424 24.43 21.19 0.23
CA SER A 424 25.58 20.51 -0.36
C SER A 424 26.33 19.64 0.64
N ASP A 425 26.42 20.03 1.92
CA ASP A 425 26.96 19.17 2.98
C ASP A 425 26.15 17.86 3.12
N ILE A 426 24.82 17.94 3.05
CA ILE A 426 23.93 16.76 3.07
C ILE A 426 24.16 15.89 1.84
N GLN A 427 24.26 16.51 0.65
CA GLN A 427 24.52 15.81 -0.60
C GLN A 427 25.86 15.06 -0.55
N ARG A 428 26.92 15.68 0.01
CA ARG A 428 28.22 15.04 0.21
C ARG A 428 28.12 13.79 1.09
N LEU A 429 27.34 13.82 2.17
CA LEU A 429 27.11 12.64 3.01
C LEU A 429 26.41 11.51 2.26
N VAL A 430 25.43 11.86 1.41
CA VAL A 430 24.74 10.86 0.57
C VAL A 430 25.72 10.20 -0.41
N HIS A 431 26.59 10.99 -1.04
CA HIS A 431 27.61 10.49 -1.96
C HIS A 431 28.66 9.62 -1.25
N GLU A 432 29.12 10.01 -0.06
CA GLU A 432 30.05 9.22 0.76
C GLU A 432 29.51 7.81 1.04
N ILE A 433 28.23 7.70 1.40
CA ILE A 433 27.59 6.40 1.66
C ILE A 433 27.47 5.58 0.37
N ARG A 434 27.22 6.25 -0.76
CA ARG A 434 27.12 5.63 -2.09
C ARG A 434 28.42 5.00 -2.54
N ASP A 435 29.51 5.73 -2.38
CA ASP A 435 30.83 5.26 -2.79
C ASP A 435 31.29 4.06 -1.95
N GLN A 436 30.82 3.97 -0.70
CA GLN A 436 31.05 2.81 0.19
C GLN A 436 30.21 1.57 -0.16
N ARG A 437 29.45 1.57 -1.26
CA ARG A 437 28.64 0.44 -1.78
C ARG A 437 27.68 -0.16 -0.76
N GLN A 438 27.19 0.64 0.18
CA GLN A 438 26.20 0.19 1.16
C GLN A 438 24.82 0.06 0.51
N PRO A 439 23.94 -0.85 0.95
CA PRO A 439 22.60 -1.00 0.36
C PRO A 439 21.76 0.27 0.59
N LEU A 440 21.54 1.06 -0.46
CA LEU A 440 21.00 2.42 -0.42
C LEU A 440 19.55 2.58 -0.90
N GLY A 441 18.76 1.50 -1.05
CA GLY A 441 17.49 1.56 -1.79
C GLY A 441 16.54 2.73 -1.43
N VAL A 442 16.56 3.21 -0.17
CA VAL A 442 15.78 4.38 0.27
C VAL A 442 16.53 5.71 0.10
N VAL A 443 17.87 5.70 0.19
CA VAL A 443 18.75 6.87 0.06
C VAL A 443 18.90 7.31 -1.40
N GLU A 444 18.97 6.38 -2.37
CA GLU A 444 19.10 6.71 -3.81
C GLU A 444 17.93 7.53 -4.36
N ASN A 445 16.72 7.33 -3.82
CA ASN A 445 15.56 8.12 -4.21
C ASN A 445 15.58 9.54 -3.64
N CYS A 446 16.31 9.75 -2.54
CA CYS A 446 16.47 11.04 -1.90
C CYS A 446 17.53 11.89 -2.64
N ASP A 447 18.63 11.25 -3.06
CA ASP A 447 19.71 11.83 -3.85
C ASP A 447 19.19 12.51 -5.13
N LYS A 448 18.51 11.76 -5.99
CA LYS A 448 17.96 12.25 -7.27
C LYS A 448 17.00 13.43 -7.12
N ARG A 449 16.32 13.55 -5.96
CA ARG A 449 15.41 14.66 -5.69
C ARG A 449 16.17 15.91 -5.24
N LEU A 450 17.21 15.73 -4.42
CA LEU A 450 18.08 16.81 -3.98
C LEU A 450 18.90 17.36 -5.16
N ASP A 451 19.47 16.49 -5.99
CA ASP A 451 20.25 16.87 -7.18
C ASP A 451 19.42 17.73 -8.13
N ARG A 452 18.23 17.26 -8.52
CA ARG A 452 17.33 18.02 -9.41
C ARG A 452 16.93 19.37 -8.82
N ALA A 453 16.88 19.47 -7.50
CA ALA A 453 16.50 20.69 -6.81
C ALA A 453 17.65 21.71 -6.78
N LEU A 454 18.89 21.24 -6.59
CA LEU A 454 20.10 22.07 -6.65
C LEU A 454 20.47 22.47 -8.08
N GLU A 455 20.39 21.56 -9.05
CA GLU A 455 20.63 21.82 -10.48
C GLU A 455 19.71 22.92 -11.02
N ARG A 456 18.44 22.95 -10.60
CA ARG A 456 17.50 24.00 -11.00
C ARG A 456 17.93 25.38 -10.51
N GLU A 457 18.57 25.46 -9.35
CA GLU A 457 19.08 26.72 -8.81
C GLU A 457 20.35 27.17 -9.54
N GLU A 458 21.25 26.25 -9.87
CA GLU A 458 22.44 26.55 -10.67
C GLU A 458 22.07 27.05 -12.06
N ARG A 459 21.11 26.39 -12.73
CA ARG A 459 20.61 26.83 -14.04
C ARG A 459 19.93 28.21 -13.99
N ARG A 460 19.31 28.59 -12.87
CA ARG A 460 18.76 29.95 -12.68
C ARG A 460 19.85 31.02 -12.62
N LYS A 461 21.00 30.72 -11.99
CA LYS A 461 22.16 31.65 -11.98
C LYS A 461 22.74 31.86 -13.39
N GLN A 462 22.62 30.86 -14.26
CA GLN A 462 23.16 30.87 -15.62
C GLN A 462 22.20 31.40 -16.67
N GLN A 463 20.96 31.79 -16.31
CA GLN A 463 20.05 32.35 -17.32
C GLN A 463 20.69 33.61 -17.93
N PRO A 464 20.90 33.63 -19.27
CA PRO A 464 21.56 34.75 -19.92
C PRO A 464 20.76 36.01 -19.60
N LYS A 465 21.48 37.10 -19.26
CA LYS A 465 20.87 38.43 -19.15
C LYS A 465 20.04 38.61 -20.41
N ARG A 466 18.73 38.78 -20.27
CA ARG A 466 17.85 39.03 -21.42
C ARG A 466 18.50 40.12 -22.25
N GLU A 467 18.85 39.79 -23.48
CA GLU A 467 19.30 40.81 -24.43
C GLU A 467 18.23 41.91 -24.43
N PRO A 468 18.64 43.18 -24.42
CA PRO A 468 17.69 44.28 -24.46
C PRO A 468 16.73 44.02 -25.62
N LEU A 469 15.43 44.06 -25.31
CA LEU A 469 14.39 43.90 -26.33
C LEU A 469 14.77 44.79 -27.52
N PRO A 470 14.81 44.25 -28.75
CA PRO A 470 15.14 45.06 -29.91
C PRO A 470 14.26 46.31 -29.89
N GLN A 471 14.87 47.49 -29.98
CA GLN A 471 14.14 48.74 -30.05
C GLN A 471 13.11 48.60 -31.17
N LEU A 472 11.84 48.68 -30.81
CA LEU A 472 10.75 48.69 -31.77
C LEU A 472 10.93 49.97 -32.58
N VAL A 473 11.55 49.85 -33.75
CA VAL A 473 11.61 50.92 -34.74
C VAL A 473 10.18 51.10 -35.23
N LEU A 474 9.52 52.12 -34.71
CA LEU A 474 8.28 52.63 -35.27
C LEU A 474 8.71 53.52 -36.44
N ASP A 475 8.78 52.96 -37.63
CA ASP A 475 8.86 53.75 -38.85
C ASP A 475 7.48 54.40 -39.07
N ASP A 476 7.28 55.55 -38.42
CA ASP A 476 6.21 56.49 -38.75
C ASP A 476 6.60 57.25 -40.02
N GLU A 477 6.31 56.68 -41.19
CA GLU A 477 6.15 57.44 -42.44
C GLU A 477 4.88 56.98 -43.16
N SER A 478 3.75 57.48 -42.69
CA SER A 478 2.50 57.53 -43.46
C SER A 478 2.25 58.96 -43.95
N ASP A 479 3.17 59.50 -44.74
CA ASP A 479 2.95 60.71 -45.54
C ASP A 479 2.38 60.32 -46.90
N LEU A 480 1.07 60.08 -46.96
CA LEU A 480 0.35 59.87 -48.23
C LEU A 480 -1.14 60.22 -48.10
N PHE A 481 -1.49 61.37 -47.54
CA PHE A 481 -2.81 61.97 -47.74
C PHE A 481 -2.76 63.49 -47.52
N ASN A 482 -2.41 64.23 -48.58
CA ASN A 482 -2.93 65.56 -48.85
C ASN A 482 -2.52 65.97 -50.28
N ASP A 483 -3.48 65.85 -51.21
CA ASP A 483 -3.67 66.79 -52.33
C ASP A 483 -4.84 66.31 -53.22
N VAL A 484 -6.07 66.65 -52.81
CA VAL A 484 -7.20 66.95 -53.71
C VAL A 484 -8.07 68.00 -53.01
N TRP A 485 -7.86 69.27 -53.34
CA TRP A 485 -8.85 70.32 -53.72
C TRP A 485 -8.23 71.71 -53.66
#